data_AF-A0A5C8DNB9-F1
#
_entry.id   AF-A0A5C8DNB9-F1
#
_cell.length_a   1.000
_cell.length_b   1.000
_cell.length_c   1.000
_cell.angle_alpha   90.00
_cell.angle_beta   90.00
_cell.angle_gamma   90.00
#
_symmetry.space_group_name_H-M   'P 1'
#
loop_
_entity.id
_entity.type
_entity.pdbx_description
1 polymer ?
#
loop_
_entity_poly.entity_id
_entity_poly.type
_entity_poly.pdbx_seq_one_letter_code
_entity_poly.pdbx_strand_id
1 'polypeptide(L)'
;MWLIVTIVVLFILFKFIFPFIAYNARNNTQAFNMLNTETQRLIQNEDVLEIASLITGAEIEGDHRTANILLDACLNKGYSFAKRVDRVRNELRIKAGLGALKKF
;
A
#
# COMPACT_ATOMS: atom_id res chain seq x y z
N MET A 1 -7.18 -1.99 -40.53
CA MET A 1 -6.47 -3.00 -39.69
C MET A 1 -6.12 -2.43 -38.30
N TRP A 2 -5.37 -1.33 -38.21
CA TRP A 2 -5.03 -0.68 -36.93
C TRP A 2 -6.24 -0.30 -36.06
N LEU A 3 -7.33 0.18 -36.67
CA LEU A 3 -8.55 0.59 -35.95
C LEU A 3 -9.21 -0.56 -35.17
N ILE A 4 -9.23 -1.77 -35.74
CA ILE A 4 -9.76 -2.97 -35.07
C ILE A 4 -8.86 -3.39 -33.92
N VAL A 5 -7.54 -3.32 -34.10
CA VAL A 5 -6.55 -3.63 -33.05
C VAL A 5 -6.72 -2.67 -31.87
N THR A 6 -6.86 -1.37 -32.12
CA THR A 6 -7.09 -0.37 -31.05
C THR A 6 -8.36 -0.66 -30.26
N ILE A 7 -9.46 -1.02 -30.93
CA ILE A 7 -10.74 -1.35 -30.27
C ILE A 7 -10.59 -2.59 -29.38
N VAL A 8 -9.91 -3.64 -29.85
CA VAL A 8 -9.69 -4.86 -29.07
C VAL A 8 -8.82 -4.57 -27.84
N VAL A 9 -7.76 -3.78 -27.98
CA VAL A 9 -6.93 -3.35 -26.85
C VAL A 9 -7.76 -2.54 -25.86
N LEU A 10 -8.54 -1.56 -26.32
CA LEU A 10 -9.38 -0.74 -25.43
C LEU A 10 -10.40 -1.59 -24.66
N PHE A 11 -10.98 -2.60 -25.33
CA PHE A 11 -11.92 -3.53 -24.71
C PHE A 11 -11.25 -4.38 -23.61
N ILE A 12 -10.03 -4.85 -23.84
CA ILE A 12 -9.25 -5.60 -22.83
C ILE A 12 -8.92 -4.70 -21.64
N LEU A 13 -8.47 -3.47 -21.88
CA LEU A 13 -8.17 -2.50 -20.81
C LEU A 13 -9.42 -2.24 -19.95
N PHE A 14 -10.57 -2.00 -20.60
CA PHE A 14 -11.82 -1.69 -19.90
C PHE A 14 -12.37 -2.89 -19.12
N LYS A 15 -12.34 -4.08 -19.70
CA LYS A 15 -12.92 -5.28 -19.10
C LYS A 15 -12.07 -5.88 -17.96
N PHE A 16 -10.75 -5.76 -18.02
CA PHE A 16 -9.87 -6.42 -17.07
C PHE A 16 -9.13 -5.44 -16.15
N ILE A 17 -8.58 -4.36 -16.69
CA ILE A 17 -7.72 -3.46 -15.89
C ILE A 17 -8.57 -2.51 -15.03
N PHE A 18 -9.59 -1.90 -15.62
CA PHE A 18 -10.45 -0.96 -14.91
C PHE A 18 -11.14 -1.55 -13.66
N PRO A 19 -11.79 -2.74 -13.71
CA PRO A 19 -12.38 -3.33 -12.53
C PRO A 19 -11.34 -3.77 -11.51
N PHE A 20 -10.15 -4.19 -11.95
CA PHE A 20 -9.05 -4.55 -11.05
C PHE A 20 -8.55 -3.34 -10.25
N ILE A 21 -8.36 -2.19 -10.90
CA ILE A 21 -7.99 -0.94 -10.24
C ILE A 21 -9.07 -0.52 -9.23
N ALA A 22 -10.34 -0.57 -9.64
CA ALA A 22 -11.46 -0.21 -8.76
C ALA A 22 -11.57 -1.14 -7.54
N TYR A 23 -11.32 -2.44 -7.72
CA TYR A 23 -11.29 -3.42 -6.64
C TYR A 23 -10.18 -3.10 -5.61
N ASN A 24 -8.96 -2.85 -6.08
CA ASN A 24 -7.84 -2.49 -5.19
C ASN A 24 -8.10 -1.17 -4.46
N ALA A 25 -8.65 -0.16 -5.15
CA ALA A 25 -9.00 1.11 -4.52
C ALA A 25 -10.04 0.94 -3.39
N ARG A 26 -11.03 0.04 -3.59
CA ARG A 26 -12.01 -0.29 -2.55
C ARG A 26 -11.35 -0.99 -1.36
N ASN A 27 -10.49 -1.97 -1.59
CA ASN A 27 -9.78 -2.67 -0.53
C ASN A 27 -8.91 -1.72 0.29
N ASN A 28 -8.16 -0.83 -0.36
CA ASN A 28 -7.34 0.17 0.32
C ASN A 28 -8.18 1.12 1.18
N THR A 29 -9.35 1.52 0.67
CA THR A 29 -10.31 2.35 1.43
C THR A 29 -10.87 1.62 2.64
N GLN A 30 -11.21 0.34 2.48
CA GLN A 30 -11.66 -0.48 3.60
C GLN A 30 -10.55 -0.64 4.65
N ALA A 31 -9.33 -0.95 4.24
CA ALA A 31 -8.17 -1.06 5.13
C ALA A 31 -7.95 0.24 5.93
N PHE A 32 -8.02 1.40 5.27
CA PHE A 32 -7.94 2.70 5.94
C PHE A 32 -9.03 2.89 7.00
N ASN A 33 -10.28 2.52 6.68
CA ASN A 33 -11.41 2.65 7.59
C ASN A 33 -11.38 1.66 8.77
N MET A 34 -10.64 0.56 8.66
CA MET A 34 -10.45 -0.41 9.75
C MET A 34 -9.45 0.05 10.81
N LEU A 35 -8.62 1.04 10.50
CA LEU A 35 -7.62 1.58 11.43
C LEU A 35 -8.26 2.47 12.48
N ASN A 36 -7.59 2.60 13.63
CA ASN A 36 -7.98 3.57 14.65
C ASN A 36 -7.78 5.02 14.14
N THR A 37 -8.46 5.96 14.78
CA THR A 37 -8.47 7.38 14.39
C THR A 37 -7.07 8.01 14.41
N GLU A 38 -6.20 7.55 15.31
CA GLU A 38 -4.82 8.02 15.42
C GLU A 38 -3.99 7.64 14.20
N THR A 39 -3.97 6.35 13.83
CA THR A 39 -3.24 5.88 12.64
C THR A 39 -3.80 6.50 11.36
N GLN A 40 -5.12 6.68 11.27
CA GLN A 40 -5.73 7.39 10.15
C GLN A 40 -5.20 8.83 10.03
N ARG A 41 -5.05 9.54 11.16
CA ARG A 41 -4.46 10.89 11.17
C ARG A 41 -3.01 10.88 10.73
N LEU A 42 -2.20 9.90 11.16
CA LEU A 42 -0.82 9.76 10.71
C LEU A 42 -0.74 9.63 9.19
N ILE A 43 -1.64 8.82 8.59
CA ILE A 43 -1.69 8.64 7.13
C ILE A 43 -2.13 9.95 6.45
N GLN A 44 -3.12 10.63 7.00
CA GLN A 44 -3.65 11.88 6.45
C GLN A 44 -2.59 13.00 6.47
N ASN A 45 -1.85 13.11 7.57
CA ASN A 45 -0.77 14.07 7.80
C ASN A 45 0.56 13.68 7.12
N GLU A 46 0.60 12.51 6.50
CA GLU A 46 1.79 11.96 5.85
C GLU A 46 2.98 11.77 6.79
N ASP A 47 2.74 11.36 8.05
CA ASP A 47 3.82 11.05 8.98
C ASP A 47 4.48 9.70 8.64
N VAL A 48 5.45 9.77 7.72
CA VAL A 48 6.12 8.60 7.14
C VAL A 48 6.88 7.80 8.20
N LEU A 49 7.52 8.47 9.16
CA LEU A 49 8.41 7.83 10.13
C LEU A 49 7.59 7.00 11.11
N GLU A 50 6.55 7.60 11.68
CA GLU A 50 5.73 6.96 12.70
C GLU A 50 4.98 5.75 12.13
N ILE A 51 4.46 5.87 10.91
CA ILE A 51 3.82 4.75 10.23
C ILE A 51 4.81 3.64 9.87
N ALA A 52 5.99 3.98 9.36
CA ALA A 52 7.00 2.98 9.07
C ALA A 52 7.43 2.23 10.35
N SER A 53 7.48 2.93 11.49
CA SER A 53 7.73 2.33 12.80
C SER A 53 6.61 1.41 13.23
N LEU A 54 5.35 1.82 13.11
CA LEU A 54 4.18 0.99 13.44
C LEU A 54 4.14 -0.30 12.60
N ILE A 55 4.38 -0.19 11.30
CA ILE A 55 4.42 -1.34 10.40
C ILE A 55 5.57 -2.26 10.81
N THR A 56 6.78 -1.72 11.01
CA THR A 56 7.94 -2.53 11.40
C THR A 56 7.72 -3.20 12.77
N GLY A 57 7.10 -2.51 13.72
CA GLY A 57 6.75 -3.05 15.04
C GLY A 57 5.82 -4.26 14.92
N ALA A 58 4.74 -4.13 14.15
CA ALA A 58 3.83 -5.26 13.87
C ALA A 58 4.56 -6.43 13.20
N GLU A 59 5.54 -6.16 12.33
CA GLU A 59 6.36 -7.22 11.70
C GLU A 59 7.33 -7.91 12.67
N ILE A 60 7.89 -7.18 13.64
CA ILE A 60 8.72 -7.75 14.71
C ILE A 60 7.89 -8.66 15.61
N GLU A 61 6.66 -8.25 15.91
CA GLU A 61 5.69 -9.03 16.70
C GLU A 61 5.12 -10.24 15.94
N GLY A 62 5.39 -10.35 14.64
CA GLY A 62 4.88 -11.41 13.78
C GLY A 62 3.44 -11.20 13.31
N ASP A 63 2.83 -10.04 13.60
CA ASP A 63 1.50 -9.66 13.13
C ASP A 63 1.56 -9.10 11.69
N HIS A 64 1.79 -10.02 10.75
CA HIS A 64 1.79 -9.71 9.33
C HIS A 64 0.43 -9.23 8.81
N ARG A 65 -0.68 -9.57 9.50
CA ARG A 65 -2.01 -9.14 9.11
C ARG A 65 -2.15 -7.63 9.32
N THR A 66 -1.78 -7.14 10.50
CA THR A 66 -1.83 -5.71 10.81
C THR A 66 -0.84 -4.93 9.95
N ALA A 67 0.37 -5.45 9.72
CA ALA A 67 1.33 -4.85 8.80
C ALA A 67 0.76 -4.68 7.37
N ASN A 68 0.07 -5.69 6.84
CA ASN A 68 -0.56 -5.62 5.52
C ASN A 68 -1.71 -4.61 5.48
N ILE A 69 -2.57 -4.58 6.51
CA ILE A 69 -3.67 -3.59 6.58
C ILE A 69 -3.10 -2.17 6.59
N LEU A 70 -2.03 -1.92 7.33
CA LEU A 70 -1.36 -0.62 7.36
C LEU A 70 -0.77 -0.24 5.99
N LEU A 71 -0.16 -1.19 5.28
CA LEU A 71 0.37 -0.96 3.93
C LEU A 71 -0.74 -0.65 2.92
N ASP A 72 -1.83 -1.42 2.93
CA ASP A 72 -2.99 -1.18 2.07
C ASP A 72 -3.66 0.16 2.38
N ALA A 73 -3.71 0.55 3.65
CA ALA A 73 -4.18 1.86 4.07
C ALA A 73 -3.25 2.99 3.60
N CYS A 74 -1.93 2.79 3.61
CA CYS A 74 -0.99 3.75 3.03
C CYS A 74 -1.21 3.93 1.51
N LEU A 75 -1.53 2.83 0.80
CA LEU A 75 -1.87 2.88 -0.62
C LEU A 75 -3.18 3.62 -0.90
N ASN A 76 -4.08 3.76 0.09
CA ASN A 76 -5.28 4.60 -0.04
C ASN A 76 -4.92 6.07 -0.24
N LYS A 77 -3.95 6.59 0.54
CA LYS A 77 -3.45 7.96 0.41
C LYS A 77 -2.78 8.18 -0.95
N GLY A 78 -2.04 7.18 -1.41
CA GLY A 78 -1.51 7.13 -2.77
C GLY A 78 -0.16 6.45 -2.86
N TYR A 79 0.18 6.03 -4.09
CA TYR A 79 1.39 5.27 -4.37
C TYR A 79 2.69 6.00 -3.95
N SER A 80 2.76 7.33 -4.14
CA SER A 80 3.93 8.11 -3.73
C SER A 80 4.16 8.10 -2.22
N PHE A 81 3.07 8.14 -1.43
CA PHE A 81 3.16 8.10 0.02
C PHE A 81 3.63 6.71 0.48
N ALA A 82 2.97 5.66 0.02
CA ALA A 82 3.33 4.27 0.33
C ALA A 82 4.81 3.98 0.00
N LYS A 83 5.31 4.45 -1.15
CA LYS A 83 6.72 4.27 -1.53
C LYS A 83 7.71 4.95 -0.57
N ARG A 84 7.36 6.12 -0.02
CA ARG A 84 8.20 6.78 1.00
C ARG A 84 8.20 6.00 2.30
N VAL A 85 7.04 5.49 2.72
CA VAL A 85 6.89 4.64 3.90
C VAL A 85 7.72 3.37 3.76
N ASP A 86 7.66 2.67 2.62
CA ASP A 86 8.45 1.46 2.39
C ASP A 86 9.97 1.71 2.44
N ARG A 87 10.42 2.88 1.97
CA ARG A 87 11.84 3.26 2.07
C ARG A 87 12.30 3.33 3.53
N VAL A 88 11.56 4.06 4.36
CA VAL A 88 11.87 4.22 5.78
C VAL A 88 11.71 2.90 6.54
N ARG A 89 10.63 2.16 6.25
CA ARG A 89 10.37 0.83 6.83
C ARG A 89 11.54 -0.13 6.57
N ASN A 90 12.11 -0.15 5.37
CA ASN A 90 13.24 -1.02 5.09
C ASN A 90 14.46 -0.68 5.95
N GLU A 91 14.76 0.60 6.13
CA GLU A 91 15.85 1.02 7.03
C GLU A 91 15.60 0.58 8.47
N LEU A 92 14.35 0.69 8.94
CA LEU A 92 13.94 0.24 10.27
C LEU A 92 14.01 -1.29 10.43
N ARG A 93 13.55 -2.05 9.43
CA ARG A 93 13.66 -3.52 9.42
C ARG A 93 15.11 -4.00 9.48
N ILE A 94 16.01 -3.36 8.72
CA ILE A 94 17.44 -3.69 8.74
C ILE A 94 18.00 -3.42 10.14
N LYS A 95 17.67 -2.28 10.74
CA LYS A 95 18.08 -1.94 12.12
C LYS A 95 17.52 -2.91 13.16
N ALA A 96 16.31 -3.41 12.95
CA ALA A 96 15.67 -4.40 13.83
C ALA A 96 16.13 -5.85 13.60
N GLY A 97 17.04 -6.11 12.65
CA GLY A 97 17.55 -7.46 12.36
C GLY A 97 16.61 -8.35 11.54
N LEU A 98 15.50 -7.79 11.00
CA LEU A 98 14.54 -8.52 10.15
C LEU A 98 15.02 -8.71 8.69
N GLY A 99 16.17 -8.12 8.35
CA GLY A 99 16.71 -8.10 6.99
C GLY A 99 15.99 -7.13 6.05
N ALA A 100 16.56 -6.95 4.86
CA ALA A 100 16.03 -6.05 3.84
C ALA A 100 14.75 -6.61 3.17
N LEU A 101 13.87 -5.71 2.74
CA LEU A 101 12.74 -6.06 1.88
C LEU A 101 13.25 -6.61 0.55
N LYS A 102 12.76 -7.79 0.15
CA LYS A 102 13.23 -8.49 -1.06
C LYS A 102 12.80 -7.83 -2.37
N LYS A 103 11.77 -6.99 -2.36
CA LYS A 103 11.29 -6.23 -3.52
C LYS A 103 10.82 -4.86 -3.07
N PHE A 104 11.30 -3.83 -3.77
CA PHE A 104 11.03 -2.41 -3.58
C PHE A 104 10.32 -1.84 -4.80
#